data_AF-A0A6A6XIJ3-F1
#
_entry.id   AF-A0A6A6XIJ3-F1
#
_cell.length_a   1.000
_cell.length_b   1.000
_cell.length_c   1.000
_cell.angle_alpha   90.00
_cell.angle_beta   90.00
_cell.angle_gamma   90.00
#
_symmetry.space_group_name_H-M   'P 1'
#
loop_
_entity.id
_entity.type
_entity.pdbx_description
1 polymer ?
#
loop_
_entity_poly.entity_id
_entity_poly.type
_entity_poly.pdbx_seq_one_letter_code
_entity_poly.pdbx_strand_id
1 'polypeptide(L)'
;MAPYMGYTEPISPRPRPLQPAPEHSAIEYRQLVSRAVTRRLLDPLLDAWSPTEDDMDGFAKWEFDDRKRARERAREALRRLGTAWDGFCLDVEQAQQETHVLGPTRYEGPSKFATRMETEDVGVDGVEEGGRFEVADRVQCRGGGTGTGMGMGTGMMVRFPDMDPNEVKRRMEAQIGKLREFAMQRRAG
;
A
#
# COMPACT_ATOMS: atom_id res chain seq x y z
N MET A 1 27.19 45.29 -21.51
CA MET A 1 25.79 44.90 -21.72
C MET A 1 25.79 43.47 -22.24
N ALA A 2 25.42 42.50 -21.40
CA ALA A 2 25.30 41.10 -21.80
C ALA A 2 23.84 40.82 -22.18
N PRO A 3 23.56 40.15 -23.31
CA PRO A 3 22.19 39.82 -23.70
C PRO A 3 21.58 38.82 -22.72
N TYR A 4 20.35 39.12 -22.30
CA TYR A 4 19.53 38.27 -21.44
C TYR A 4 19.23 36.96 -22.18
N MET A 5 19.90 35.87 -21.79
CA MET A 5 19.57 34.52 -22.25
C MET A 5 18.22 34.16 -21.63
N GLY A 6 17.15 34.32 -22.41
CA GLY A 6 15.82 33.87 -22.01
C GLY A 6 15.83 32.36 -21.81
N TYR A 7 15.69 31.93 -20.56
CA TYR A 7 15.40 30.54 -20.24
C TYR A 7 14.01 30.23 -20.81
N THR A 8 13.98 29.60 -21.98
CA THR A 8 12.77 28.94 -22.45
C THR A 8 12.50 27.80 -21.48
N GLU A 9 11.49 27.97 -20.63
CA GLU A 9 11.00 26.87 -19.80
C GLU A 9 10.73 25.68 -20.71
N PRO A 10 11.27 24.49 -20.40
CA PRO A 10 10.95 23.29 -21.15
C PRO A 10 9.43 23.12 -21.09
N ILE A 11 8.79 23.23 -22.26
CA ILE A 11 7.35 23.06 -22.40
C ILE A 11 7.04 21.65 -21.89
N SER A 12 6.49 21.58 -20.68
CA SER A 12 6.09 20.31 -20.08
C SER A 12 5.10 19.66 -21.06
N PRO A 13 5.38 18.45 -21.58
CA PRO A 13 4.54 17.84 -22.59
C PRO A 13 3.13 17.74 -22.04
N ARG A 14 2.15 18.31 -22.76
CA ARG A 14 0.75 18.21 -22.37
C ARG A 14 0.40 16.72 -22.24
N PRO A 15 -0.27 16.30 -21.15
CA PRO A 15 -0.68 14.92 -20.98
C PRO A 15 -1.44 14.48 -22.22
N ARG A 16 -0.97 13.41 -22.85
CA ARG A 16 -1.55 12.90 -24.08
C ARG A 16 -2.99 12.47 -23.75
N PRO A 17 -4.01 12.89 -24.52
CA PRO A 17 -5.36 12.42 -24.30
C PRO A 17 -5.36 10.90 -24.42
N LEU A 18 -5.58 10.20 -23.30
CA LEU A 18 -5.77 8.77 -23.28
C LEU A 18 -6.97 8.49 -24.21
N GLN A 19 -6.73 7.82 -25.35
CA GLN A 19 -7.83 7.39 -26.19
C GLN A 19 -8.78 6.55 -25.31
N PRO A 20 -10.12 6.73 -25.43
CA PRO A 20 -11.06 6.07 -24.54
C PRO A 20 -11.09 4.59 -24.85
N ALA A 21 -10.18 3.84 -24.22
CA ALA A 21 -10.30 2.42 -24.05
C ALA A 21 -11.63 2.15 -23.29
N PRO A 22 -12.29 0.98 -23.50
CA PRO A 22 -13.54 0.66 -22.80
C PRO A 22 -13.39 0.92 -21.29
N GLU A 23 -14.37 1.57 -20.65
CA GLU A 23 -14.21 2.18 -19.32
C GLU A 23 -13.59 1.23 -18.26
N HIS A 24 -13.88 -0.06 -18.35
CA HIS A 24 -13.27 -1.11 -17.51
C HIS A 24 -11.74 -1.19 -17.65
N SER A 25 -11.22 -1.14 -18.88
CA SER A 25 -9.77 -1.16 -19.15
C SER A 25 -9.07 0.11 -18.64
N ALA A 26 -9.76 1.24 -18.60
CA ALA A 26 -9.21 2.49 -18.06
C ALA A 26 -9.06 2.44 -16.52
N ILE A 27 -10.00 1.79 -15.82
CA ILE A 27 -9.89 1.58 -14.37
C ILE A 27 -8.72 0.66 -14.04
N GLU A 28 -8.63 -0.48 -14.73
CA GLU A 28 -7.54 -1.45 -14.55
C GLU A 28 -6.17 -0.81 -14.81
N TYR A 29 -6.08 -0.01 -15.88
CA TYR A 29 -4.85 0.72 -16.22
C TYR A 29 -4.42 1.69 -15.11
N ARG A 30 -5.35 2.54 -14.61
CA ARG A 30 -5.05 3.49 -13.52
C ARG A 30 -4.61 2.78 -12.24
N GLN A 31 -5.24 1.65 -11.92
CA GLN A 31 -4.83 0.84 -10.77
C GLN A 31 -3.43 0.26 -10.97
N LEU A 32 -3.10 -0.16 -12.18
CA LEU A 32 -1.77 -0.68 -12.52
C LEU A 32 -0.69 0.40 -12.38
N VAL A 33 -0.95 1.62 -12.89
CA VAL A 33 -0.07 2.79 -12.70
C VAL A 33 0.14 3.08 -11.22
N SER A 34 -0.94 3.17 -10.45
CA SER A 34 -0.87 3.44 -9.00
C SER A 34 -0.03 2.39 -8.26
N ARG A 35 -0.20 1.10 -8.59
CA ARG A 35 0.59 0.01 -8.02
C ARG A 35 2.07 0.11 -8.41
N ALA A 36 2.36 0.51 -9.64
CA ALA A 36 3.71 0.63 -10.13
C ALA A 36 4.49 1.75 -9.45
N VAL A 37 3.84 2.89 -9.21
CA VAL A 37 4.41 3.99 -8.41
C VAL A 37 4.78 3.51 -7.00
N THR A 38 3.82 2.91 -6.29
CA THR A 38 4.05 2.45 -4.89
C THR A 38 5.13 1.37 -4.79
N ARG A 39 5.19 0.45 -5.76
CA ARG A 39 6.15 -0.67 -5.76
C ARG A 39 7.50 -0.34 -6.41
N ARG A 40 7.71 0.89 -6.88
CA ARG A 40 8.93 1.32 -7.58
C ARG A 40 9.29 0.37 -8.75
N LEU A 41 8.28 -0.02 -9.54
CA LEU A 41 8.49 -1.00 -10.61
C LEU A 41 9.35 -0.49 -11.76
N LEU A 42 9.64 0.81 -11.81
CA LEU A 42 10.52 1.43 -12.80
C LEU A 42 11.97 1.58 -12.33
N ASP A 43 12.33 1.02 -11.17
CA ASP A 43 13.71 1.08 -10.68
C ASP A 43 14.68 0.53 -11.75
N PRO A 44 15.63 1.33 -12.27
CA PRO A 44 16.59 0.88 -13.28
C PRO A 44 17.48 -0.27 -12.77
N LEU A 45 17.67 -0.35 -11.45
CA LEU A 45 18.47 -1.40 -10.82
C LEU A 45 17.85 -2.80 -11.01
N LEU A 46 16.54 -2.90 -11.27
CA LEU A 46 15.87 -4.18 -11.53
C LEU A 46 16.35 -4.86 -12.82
N ASP A 47 16.79 -4.08 -13.82
CA ASP A 47 17.31 -4.64 -15.08
C ASP A 47 18.84 -4.72 -15.09
N ALA A 48 19.50 -3.75 -14.45
CA ALA A 48 20.97 -3.65 -14.47
C ALA A 48 21.65 -4.61 -13.49
N TRP A 49 20.96 -5.00 -12.41
CA TRP A 49 21.59 -5.75 -11.33
C TRP A 49 21.16 -7.21 -11.31
N SER A 50 22.12 -8.12 -11.43
CA SER A 50 21.98 -9.53 -11.11
C SER A 50 22.75 -9.79 -9.81
N PRO A 51 22.11 -9.62 -8.63
CA PRO A 51 22.80 -9.86 -7.37
C PRO A 51 23.28 -11.31 -7.31
N THR A 52 24.58 -11.49 -7.05
CA THR A 52 25.15 -12.78 -6.67
C THR A 52 24.57 -13.18 -5.31
N GLU A 53 24.27 -14.47 -5.11
CA GLU A 53 23.48 -14.92 -3.94
C GLU A 53 24.12 -14.57 -2.58
N ASP A 54 25.43 -14.31 -2.56
CA ASP A 54 26.20 -14.02 -1.35
C ASP A 54 26.19 -12.54 -0.93
N ASP A 55 25.72 -11.62 -1.79
CA ASP A 55 25.89 -10.17 -1.58
C ASP A 55 24.72 -9.49 -0.85
N MET A 56 23.59 -10.18 -0.65
CA MET A 56 22.38 -9.57 -0.11
C MET A 56 21.88 -10.25 1.16
N ASP A 57 21.41 -9.42 2.10
CA ASP A 57 20.59 -9.93 3.19
C ASP A 57 19.32 -10.61 2.63
N GLY A 58 18.79 -11.58 3.37
CA GLY A 58 17.65 -12.38 2.92
C GLY A 58 16.39 -11.55 2.63
N PHE A 59 16.26 -10.37 3.22
CA PHE A 59 15.13 -9.48 3.00
C PHE A 59 15.27 -8.70 1.69
N ALA A 60 16.44 -8.13 1.40
CA ALA A 60 16.76 -7.43 0.17
C ALA A 60 16.61 -8.35 -1.05
N LYS A 61 17.07 -9.61 -0.94
CA LYS A 61 16.83 -10.65 -1.97
C LYS A 61 15.35 -10.89 -2.21
N TRP A 62 14.59 -11.09 -1.14
CA TRP A 62 13.15 -11.30 -1.26
C TRP A 62 12.43 -10.10 -1.88
N GLU A 63 12.78 -8.87 -1.47
CA GLU A 63 12.18 -7.64 -2.00
C GLU A 63 12.49 -7.49 -3.50
N PHE A 64 13.75 -7.71 -3.88
CA PHE A 64 14.16 -7.69 -5.28
C PHE A 64 13.36 -8.68 -6.13
N ASP A 65 13.24 -9.93 -5.66
CA ASP A 65 12.48 -10.98 -6.34
C ASP A 65 10.97 -10.68 -6.41
N ASP A 66 10.37 -10.07 -5.37
CA ASP A 66 8.97 -9.65 -5.43
C ASP A 66 8.78 -8.52 -6.46
N ARG A 67 9.67 -7.53 -6.50
CA ARG A 67 9.61 -6.45 -7.48
C ARG A 67 9.77 -6.96 -8.90
N LYS A 68 10.69 -7.90 -9.15
CA LYS A 68 10.88 -8.53 -10.46
C LYS A 68 9.62 -9.26 -10.92
N ARG A 69 9.02 -10.10 -10.05
CA ARG A 69 7.74 -10.78 -10.31
C ARG A 69 6.58 -9.81 -10.51
N ALA A 70 6.55 -8.71 -9.77
CA ALA A 70 5.55 -7.67 -9.94
C ALA A 70 5.67 -6.96 -11.30
N ARG A 71 6.90 -6.68 -11.77
CA ARG A 71 7.15 -6.12 -13.10
C ARG A 71 6.71 -7.07 -14.22
N GLU A 72 6.98 -8.36 -14.10
CA GLU A 72 6.50 -9.36 -15.06
C GLU A 72 4.97 -9.42 -15.14
N ARG A 73 4.30 -9.43 -13.99
CA ARG A 73 2.82 -9.37 -13.92
C ARG A 73 2.27 -8.08 -14.55
N ALA A 74 2.94 -6.94 -14.34
CA ALA A 74 2.54 -5.69 -14.96
C ALA A 74 2.70 -5.74 -16.49
N ARG A 75 3.81 -6.28 -17.01
CA ARG A 75 4.01 -6.48 -18.45
C ARG A 75 2.92 -7.36 -19.05
N GLU A 76 2.53 -8.42 -18.37
CA GLU A 76 1.45 -9.29 -18.84
C GLU A 76 0.09 -8.57 -18.85
N ALA A 77 -0.24 -7.81 -17.80
CA ALA A 77 -1.45 -7.01 -17.74
C ALA A 77 -1.48 -5.96 -18.88
N LEU A 78 -0.36 -5.30 -19.16
CA LEU A 78 -0.26 -4.33 -20.25
C LEU A 78 -0.45 -4.96 -21.63
N ARG A 79 0.06 -6.19 -21.85
CA ARG A 79 -0.21 -6.93 -23.09
C ARG A 79 -1.70 -7.20 -23.27
N ARG A 80 -2.43 -7.56 -22.21
CA ARG A 80 -3.89 -7.77 -22.27
C ARG A 80 -4.64 -6.47 -22.56
N LEU A 81 -4.15 -5.35 -22.03
CA LEU A 81 -4.69 -4.01 -22.26
C LEU A 81 -4.25 -3.39 -23.60
N GLY A 82 -3.40 -4.06 -24.37
CA GLY A 82 -2.87 -3.52 -25.64
C GLY A 82 -2.00 -2.27 -25.46
N THR A 83 -1.41 -2.07 -24.28
CA THR A 83 -0.59 -0.89 -23.96
C THR A 83 0.89 -1.22 -24.05
N ALA A 84 1.67 -0.35 -24.69
CA ALA A 84 3.12 -0.50 -24.79
C ALA A 84 3.81 -0.22 -23.44
N TRP A 85 4.87 -0.97 -23.14
CA TRP A 85 5.64 -0.81 -21.90
C TRP A 85 6.23 0.60 -21.77
N ASP A 86 6.75 1.18 -22.85
CA ASP A 86 7.39 2.50 -22.82
C ASP A 86 6.39 3.62 -22.51
N GLY A 87 5.17 3.54 -23.08
CA GLY A 87 4.09 4.48 -22.78
C GLY A 87 3.67 4.39 -21.31
N PHE A 88 3.56 3.17 -20.79
CA PHE A 88 3.29 2.94 -19.38
C PHE A 88 4.40 3.51 -18.46
N CYS A 89 5.67 3.40 -18.85
CA CYS A 89 6.76 3.97 -18.05
C CYS A 89 6.62 5.49 -17.93
N LEU A 90 6.33 6.18 -19.04
CA LEU A 90 6.11 7.63 -19.03
C LEU A 90 4.93 8.02 -18.14
N ASP A 91 3.82 7.28 -18.21
CA ASP A 91 2.63 7.56 -17.38
C ASP A 91 2.91 7.34 -15.88
N VAL A 92 3.71 6.34 -15.53
CA VAL A 92 4.12 6.09 -14.14
C VAL A 92 5.09 7.16 -13.64
N GLU A 93 6.05 7.60 -14.46
CA GLU A 93 6.94 8.72 -14.12
C GLU A 93 6.16 10.01 -13.90
N GLN A 94 5.19 10.30 -14.77
CA GLN A 94 4.29 11.45 -14.61
C GLN A 94 3.46 11.32 -13.32
N ALA A 95 2.84 10.16 -13.07
CA ALA A 95 2.07 9.93 -11.85
C ALA A 95 2.94 10.04 -10.58
N GLN A 96 4.21 9.66 -10.65
CA GLN A 96 5.15 9.81 -9.55
C GLN A 96 5.44 11.29 -9.24
N GLN A 97 5.48 12.16 -10.25
CA GLN A 97 5.62 13.61 -10.08
C GLN A 97 4.33 14.25 -9.54
N GLU A 98 3.17 13.72 -9.96
CA GLU A 98 1.85 14.15 -9.50
C GLU A 98 1.51 13.65 -8.08
N THR A 99 2.29 12.72 -7.53
CA THR A 99 2.12 12.27 -6.15
C THR A 99 2.54 13.40 -5.23
N HIS A 100 1.63 14.35 -5.00
CA HIS A 100 1.82 15.49 -4.13
C HIS A 100 2.36 15.00 -2.79
N VAL A 101 3.48 15.57 -2.36
CA VAL A 101 3.97 15.42 -0.98
C VAL A 101 2.84 15.92 -0.09
N LEU A 102 2.08 15.00 0.51
CA LEU A 102 1.17 15.35 1.59
C LEU A 102 2.07 15.96 2.67
N GLY A 103 1.97 17.27 2.84
CA GLY A 103 2.58 17.95 3.98
C GLY A 103 2.13 17.24 5.26
N PRO A 104 2.97 17.21 6.31
CA PRO A 104 2.64 16.49 7.54
C PRO A 104 1.25 16.89 8.03
N THR A 105 0.31 15.93 8.01
CA THR A 105 -1.04 16.14 8.49
C THR A 105 -0.97 16.48 9.97
N ARG A 106 -1.18 17.75 10.32
CA ARG A 106 -1.38 18.15 11.71
C ARG A 106 -2.78 17.73 12.11
N TYR A 107 -2.88 16.70 12.94
CA TYR A 107 -4.12 16.37 13.63
C TYR A 107 -4.39 17.46 14.66
N GLU A 108 -5.27 18.40 14.32
CA GLU A 108 -5.88 19.27 15.32
C GLU A 108 -6.85 18.42 16.13
N GLY A 109 -6.56 18.24 17.43
CA GLY A 109 -7.48 17.56 18.34
C GLY A 109 -8.83 18.30 18.39
N PRO A 110 -9.93 17.60 18.71
CA PRO A 110 -11.24 18.23 18.79
C PRO A 110 -11.17 19.48 19.68
N SER A 111 -11.56 20.62 19.12
CA SER A 111 -11.57 21.90 19.82
C SER A 111 -12.40 21.75 21.10
N LYS A 112 -11.77 22.02 22.25
CA LYS A 112 -12.41 21.97 23.58
C LYS A 112 -13.54 22.99 23.76
N PHE A 113 -13.85 23.79 22.73
CA PHE A 113 -14.87 24.83 22.76
C PHE A 113 -16.22 24.43 22.17
N ALA A 114 -16.40 23.20 21.68
CA ALA A 114 -17.67 22.71 21.16
C ALA A 114 -18.54 21.97 22.22
N THR A 115 -18.49 22.40 23.48
CA THR A 115 -19.41 21.91 24.53
C THR A 115 -20.16 23.07 25.14
N ARG A 116 -21.05 23.65 24.33
CA ARG A 116 -22.27 24.30 24.80
C ARG A 116 -23.39 23.93 23.84
N MET A 117 -23.66 22.63 23.71
CA MET A 117 -25.02 22.25 23.35
C MET A 117 -25.86 22.59 24.58
N GLU A 118 -26.69 23.60 24.41
CA GLU A 118 -27.81 23.86 25.30
C GLU A 118 -28.65 22.58 25.29
N THR A 119 -28.57 21.83 26.39
CA THR A 119 -29.56 20.80 26.70
C THR A 119 -30.87 21.54 26.95
N GLU A 120 -31.62 21.80 25.89
CA GLU A 120 -33.04 22.05 26.03
C GLU A 120 -33.63 20.80 26.67
N ASP A 121 -34.09 20.96 27.91
CA ASP A 121 -34.88 20.00 28.68
C ASP A 121 -36.16 19.68 27.89
N VAL A 122 -36.08 18.72 26.98
CA VAL A 122 -37.27 18.10 26.41
C VAL A 122 -37.77 17.11 27.46
N GLY A 123 -38.69 17.58 28.30
CA GLY A 123 -39.47 16.74 29.19
C GLY A 123 -40.21 15.67 28.39
N VAL A 124 -39.66 14.46 28.38
CA VAL A 124 -40.36 13.27 27.90
C VAL A 124 -41.01 12.63 29.12
N ASP A 125 -42.22 13.09 29.43
CA ASP A 125 -43.11 12.39 30.35
C ASP A 125 -43.61 11.11 29.67
N GLY A 126 -43.30 9.98 30.32
CA GLY A 126 -44.11 8.77 30.27
C GLY A 126 -44.01 7.92 29.00
N VAL A 127 -43.14 6.91 29.02
CA VAL A 127 -43.50 5.60 28.45
C VAL A 127 -43.00 4.51 29.40
N GLU A 128 -43.95 3.65 29.76
CA GLU A 128 -43.88 2.62 30.77
C GLU A 128 -42.86 1.51 30.49
N GLU A 129 -42.44 0.92 31.61
CA GLU A 129 -41.81 -0.39 31.78
C GLU A 129 -42.13 -1.46 30.73
N GLY A 130 -41.11 -2.26 30.42
CA GLY A 130 -41.34 -3.68 30.14
C GLY A 130 -40.97 -4.16 28.74
N GLY A 131 -39.72 -4.00 28.34
CA GLY A 131 -39.18 -4.65 27.14
C GLY A 131 -37.83 -5.30 27.43
N ARG A 132 -37.83 -6.51 27.99
CA ARG A 132 -36.64 -7.37 28.14
C ARG A 132 -36.14 -7.72 26.74
N PHE A 133 -35.23 -6.93 26.20
CA PHE A 133 -34.57 -7.20 24.92
C PHE A 133 -33.48 -8.25 25.16
N GLU A 134 -33.82 -9.52 24.97
CA GLU A 134 -32.83 -10.59 24.86
C GLU A 134 -32.02 -10.35 23.59
N VAL A 135 -30.75 -9.99 23.79
CA VAL A 135 -29.74 -9.93 22.72
C VAL A 135 -29.45 -11.37 22.29
N ALA A 136 -30.22 -11.85 21.31
CA ALA A 136 -29.91 -13.09 20.62
C ALA A 136 -28.67 -12.86 19.76
N ASP A 137 -27.52 -13.23 20.34
CA ASP A 137 -26.25 -13.32 19.65
C ASP A 137 -26.31 -14.49 18.65
N ARG A 138 -26.77 -14.20 17.44
CA ARG A 138 -26.78 -15.16 16.34
C ARG A 138 -26.44 -14.46 15.03
N VAL A 139 -25.18 -14.04 14.91
CA VAL A 139 -24.55 -13.80 13.60
C VAL A 139 -24.40 -15.15 12.91
N GLN A 140 -25.49 -15.59 12.28
CA GLN A 140 -25.50 -16.71 11.37
C GLN A 140 -24.88 -16.22 10.05
N CYS A 141 -23.56 -16.36 9.92
CA CYS A 141 -22.88 -16.26 8.63
C CYS A 141 -23.40 -17.41 7.75
N ARG A 142 -24.51 -17.16 7.07
CA ARG A 142 -25.13 -18.07 6.11
C ARG A 142 -24.20 -18.17 4.91
N GLY A 143 -23.32 -19.18 4.94
CA GLY A 143 -22.60 -19.66 3.78
C GLY A 143 -23.60 -20.11 2.72
N GLY A 144 -23.58 -19.45 1.57
CA GLY A 144 -24.49 -19.70 0.47
C GLY A 144 -23.94 -19.10 -0.81
N GLY A 145 -22.81 -19.61 -1.27
CA GLY A 145 -22.18 -19.22 -2.52
C GLY A 145 -21.43 -20.39 -3.12
N THR A 146 -22.16 -21.27 -3.82
CA THR A 146 -21.57 -22.19 -4.80
C THR A 146 -21.14 -21.38 -6.01
N GLY A 147 -20.06 -20.61 -5.84
CA GLY A 147 -19.39 -19.86 -6.89
C GLY A 147 -18.30 -20.74 -7.49
N THR A 148 -18.65 -21.41 -8.57
CA THR A 148 -17.72 -22.14 -9.44
C THR A 148 -16.65 -21.19 -9.96
N GLY A 149 -15.40 -21.42 -9.54
CA GLY A 149 -14.18 -21.11 -10.28
C GLY A 149 -13.81 -19.64 -10.40
N MET A 150 -12.73 -19.25 -9.70
CA MET A 150 -11.58 -18.56 -10.30
C MET A 150 -10.47 -18.36 -9.26
N GLY A 151 -9.30 -18.90 -9.58
CA GLY A 151 -7.97 -18.45 -9.13
C GLY A 151 -7.79 -18.18 -7.64
N MET A 152 -7.52 -19.22 -6.86
CA MET A 152 -6.82 -19.05 -5.58
C MET A 152 -5.48 -18.39 -5.85
N GLY A 153 -5.42 -17.08 -5.61
CA GLY A 153 -4.15 -16.39 -5.40
C GLY A 153 -3.45 -17.11 -4.26
N THR A 154 -2.37 -17.80 -4.58
CA THR A 154 -1.42 -18.33 -3.63
C THR A 154 -0.83 -17.17 -2.84
N GLY A 155 -1.53 -16.76 -1.79
CA GLY A 155 -0.88 -16.17 -0.64
C GLY A 155 0.14 -17.20 -0.19
N MET A 156 1.41 -16.97 -0.54
CA MET A 156 2.52 -17.62 0.13
C MET A 156 2.43 -17.21 1.60
N MET A 157 1.64 -17.96 2.38
CA MET A 157 2.04 -18.23 3.74
C MET A 157 3.46 -18.75 3.60
N VAL A 158 4.42 -17.97 4.08
CA VAL A 158 5.76 -18.48 4.37
C VAL A 158 5.53 -19.53 5.45
N ARG A 159 5.19 -20.75 5.02
CA ARG A 159 5.25 -21.93 5.87
C ARG A 159 6.73 -22.10 6.10
N PHE A 160 7.20 -21.59 7.23
CA PHE A 160 8.46 -22.02 7.79
C PHE A 160 8.35 -23.54 7.93
N PRO A 161 9.08 -24.34 7.14
CA PRO A 161 8.97 -25.79 7.24
C PRO A 161 9.43 -26.19 8.64
N ASP A 162 8.53 -26.85 9.37
CA ASP A 162 8.78 -27.61 10.60
C ASP A 162 9.65 -26.95 11.69
N MET A 163 9.59 -25.62 11.83
CA MET A 163 10.19 -24.98 13.01
C MET A 163 9.27 -25.14 14.21
N ASP A 164 9.77 -25.80 15.25
CA ASP A 164 9.11 -25.88 16.55
C ASP A 164 8.73 -24.44 17.02
N PRO A 165 7.45 -24.18 17.37
CA PRO A 165 7.02 -22.87 17.87
C PRO A 165 7.88 -22.34 19.02
N ASN A 166 8.42 -23.24 19.85
CA ASN A 166 9.32 -22.89 20.95
C ASN A 166 10.71 -22.47 20.46
N GLU A 167 11.17 -22.98 19.32
CA GLU A 167 12.42 -22.53 18.70
C GLU A 167 12.27 -21.14 18.06
N VAL A 168 11.15 -20.87 17.40
CA VAL A 168 10.83 -19.52 16.91
C VAL A 168 10.77 -18.52 18.06
N LYS A 169 10.10 -18.88 19.16
CA LYS A 169 10.03 -18.06 20.37
C LYS A 169 11.42 -17.78 20.96
N ARG A 170 12.25 -18.82 21.12
CA ARG A 170 13.63 -18.67 21.64
C ARG A 170 14.48 -17.76 20.76
N ARG A 171 14.37 -17.85 19.43
CA ARG A 171 15.10 -16.97 18.51
C ARG A 171 14.64 -15.51 18.60
N MET A 172 13.33 -15.27 18.69
CA MET A 172 12.80 -13.91 18.89
C MET A 172 13.26 -13.31 20.23
N GLU A 173 13.19 -14.07 21.33
CA GLU A 173 13.65 -13.61 22.64
C GLU A 173 15.15 -13.29 22.65
N ALA A 174 15.97 -14.10 21.98
CA ALA A 174 17.40 -13.84 21.82
C ALA A 174 17.69 -12.56 21.02
N GLN A 175 16.92 -12.28 19.97
CA GLN A 175 17.05 -11.03 19.20
C GLN A 175 16.65 -9.81 20.03
N ILE A 176 15.57 -9.91 20.82
CA ILE A 176 15.15 -8.84 21.74
C ILE A 176 16.23 -8.58 22.80
N GLY A 177 16.85 -9.64 23.32
CA GLY A 177 17.98 -9.54 24.26
C GLY A 177 19.15 -8.73 23.68
N LYS A 178 19.59 -9.06 22.46
CA LYS A 178 20.68 -8.34 21.76
C LYS A 178 20.35 -6.87 21.54
N LEU A 179 19.12 -6.54 21.16
CA LEU A 179 18.67 -5.15 20.97
C LEU A 179 18.70 -4.36 22.29
N ARG A 180 18.31 -4.97 23.41
CA ARG A 180 18.36 -4.34 24.74
C ARG A 180 19.80 -4.09 25.19
N GLU A 181 20.68 -5.05 24.96
CA GLU A 181 22.10 -4.91 25.29
C GLU A 181 22.76 -3.78 24.49
N PHE A 182 22.49 -3.73 23.17
CA PHE A 182 22.94 -2.64 22.31
C PHE A 182 22.42 -1.27 22.76
N ALA A 183 21.15 -1.19 23.17
CA ALA A 183 20.56 0.04 23.69
C ALA A 183 21.18 0.49 25.03
N MET A 184 21.59 -0.46 25.88
CA MET A 184 22.29 -0.15 27.13
C MET A 184 23.73 0.33 26.87
N GLN A 185 24.46 -0.31 25.96
CA GLN A 185 25.81 0.12 25.57
C GLN A 185 25.81 1.56 25.02
N ARG A 186 24.79 1.94 24.25
CA ARG A 186 24.63 3.32 23.74
C ARG A 186 24.25 4.37 24.79
N ARG A 187 23.78 3.98 25.97
CA ARG A 187 23.49 4.92 27.07
C ARG A 187 24.68 5.10 28.01
N ALA A 188 25.66 4.20 27.97
CA ALA A 188 26.80 4.19 28.88
C ALA A 188 28.07 4.85 28.31
N GLY A 189 28.08 5.21 27.03
CA GLY A 189 29.16 5.96 26.36
C GLY A 189 28.63 7.28 25.81
#